data_AF-A0A354Z421-F1
#
_entry.id   AF-A0A354Z421-F1
#
_cell.length_a   1.000
_cell.length_b   1.000
_cell.length_c   1.000
_cell.angle_alpha   90.00
_cell.angle_beta   90.00
_cell.angle_gamma   90.00
#
_symmetry.space_group_name_H-M   'P 1'
#
loop_
_entity.id
_entity.type
_entity.pdbx_description
1 polymer ?
#
loop_
_entity_poly.entity_id
_entity_poly.type
_entity_poly.pdbx_seq_one_letter_code
_entity_poly.pdbx_strand_id
1 'polypeptide(L)'
;VKGVEIGDGFAAVAQRGTEHRDEMTPDGFLSNHAGGILGGISTGQAIICSAAFKPTSSLRLPGRGLDIHGQPVEVITTGRHDPCVGIRATPICEAMVALVLM
;
A
#
# COMPACT_ATOMS: atom_id res chain seq x y z
N VAL A 1 0.83 7.12 1.91
CA VAL A 1 1.03 5.67 2.06
C VAL A 1 1.73 5.41 3.39
N LYS A 2 1.30 4.41 4.15
CA LYS A 2 1.89 4.03 5.45
C LYS A 2 2.38 2.58 5.48
N GLY A 3 2.00 1.77 4.51
CA GLY A 3 2.50 0.41 4.30
C GLY A 3 2.32 0.00 2.84
N VAL A 4 3.17 -0.90 2.37
CA VAL A 4 3.12 -1.54 1.05
C VAL A 4 3.41 -3.02 1.25
N GLU A 5 2.68 -3.86 0.55
CA GLU A 5 2.75 -5.32 0.62
C GLU A 5 2.84 -5.89 -0.79
N ILE A 6 3.56 -7.02 -0.92
CA ILE A 6 3.64 -7.81 -2.14
C ILE A 6 3.13 -9.22 -1.80
N GLY A 7 2.26 -9.78 -2.65
CA GLY A 7 1.64 -11.08 -2.42
C GLY A 7 0.88 -11.13 -1.10
N ASP A 8 1.17 -12.13 -0.28
CA ASP A 8 0.60 -12.28 1.06
C ASP A 8 1.05 -11.19 2.05
N GLY A 9 2.07 -10.40 1.71
CA GLY A 9 2.46 -9.22 2.49
C GLY A 9 2.83 -9.53 3.93
N PHE A 10 2.30 -8.75 4.87
CA PHE A 10 2.52 -8.96 6.29
C PHE A 10 1.87 -10.26 6.81
N ALA A 11 0.89 -10.85 6.12
CA ALA A 11 0.30 -12.12 6.55
C ALA A 11 1.33 -13.26 6.51
N ALA A 12 2.34 -13.18 5.64
CA ALA A 12 3.40 -14.18 5.50
C ALA A 12 4.17 -14.42 6.80
N VAL A 13 4.29 -13.42 7.69
CA VAL A 13 5.04 -13.55 8.95
C VAL A 13 4.41 -14.54 9.94
N ALA A 14 3.11 -14.83 9.77
CA ALA A 14 2.37 -15.77 10.61
C ALA A 14 2.28 -17.18 10.02
N GLN A 15 2.80 -17.39 8.79
CA GLN A 15 2.67 -18.65 8.06
C GLN A 15 3.89 -19.55 8.27
N ARG A 16 3.70 -20.87 8.13
CA ARG A 16 4.82 -21.81 8.10
C ARG A 16 5.46 -21.80 6.71
N GLY A 17 6.77 -22.04 6.65
CA GLY A 17 7.46 -22.20 5.36
C GLY A 17 6.96 -23.40 4.53
N THR A 18 6.23 -24.35 5.10
CA THR A 18 5.57 -25.45 4.36
C THR A 18 4.25 -25.02 3.72
N GLU A 19 3.66 -23.91 4.18
CA GLU A 19 2.40 -23.36 3.67
C GLU A 19 2.67 -22.21 2.69
N HIS A 20 3.61 -21.32 3.04
CA HIS A 20 3.89 -20.11 2.27
C HIS A 20 4.68 -20.37 0.98
N ARG A 21 5.35 -21.52 0.86
CA ARG A 21 6.21 -21.78 -0.32
C ARG A 21 5.35 -21.95 -1.56
N ASP A 22 5.68 -21.22 -2.61
CA ASP A 22 5.08 -21.45 -3.92
C ASP A 22 5.75 -22.67 -4.59
N GLU A 23 5.05 -23.81 -4.58
CA GLU A 23 5.48 -25.04 -5.23
C GLU A 23 5.33 -24.96 -6.76
N MET A 24 6.12 -25.74 -7.50
CA MET A 24 6.14 -25.72 -8.96
C MET A 24 5.91 -27.10 -9.58
N THR A 25 5.30 -27.08 -10.76
CA THR A 25 5.17 -28.21 -11.69
C THR A 25 5.75 -27.80 -13.06
N PRO A 26 5.85 -28.71 -14.03
CA PRO A 26 6.25 -28.34 -15.40
C PRO A 26 5.37 -27.26 -16.04
N ASP A 27 4.12 -27.10 -15.59
CA ASP A 27 3.18 -26.10 -16.09
C ASP A 27 3.28 -24.74 -15.36
N GLY A 28 4.10 -24.65 -14.31
CA GLY A 28 4.34 -23.42 -13.55
C GLY A 28 4.09 -23.56 -12.03
N PHE A 29 4.04 -22.41 -11.36
CA PHE A 29 3.76 -22.31 -9.93
C PHE A 29 2.30 -22.69 -9.61
N LEU A 30 2.09 -23.42 -8.52
CA LEU A 30 0.78 -23.88 -8.06
C LEU A 30 0.03 -22.82 -7.22
N SER A 31 0.74 -21.84 -6.68
CA SER A 31 0.24 -20.73 -5.85
C SER A 31 1.04 -19.46 -6.13
N ASN A 32 0.58 -18.31 -5.62
CA ASN A 32 1.23 -17.01 -5.84
C ASN A 32 1.37 -16.19 -4.53
N HIS A 33 1.82 -16.85 -3.45
CA HIS A 33 2.04 -16.23 -2.15
C HIS A 33 3.12 -15.15 -2.20
N ALA A 34 4.14 -15.34 -3.06
CA ALA A 34 5.17 -14.34 -3.35
C ALA A 34 4.67 -13.13 -4.16
N GLY A 35 3.43 -13.15 -4.66
CA GLY A 35 2.83 -12.02 -5.37
C GLY A 35 3.54 -11.66 -6.68
N GLY A 36 4.02 -12.67 -7.40
CA GLY A 36 4.67 -12.52 -8.70
C GLY A 36 6.12 -12.05 -8.63
N ILE A 37 6.69 -11.86 -7.43
CA ILE A 37 8.06 -11.39 -7.23
C ILE A 37 8.79 -12.31 -6.24
N LEU A 38 9.77 -13.07 -6.73
CA LEU A 38 10.58 -13.97 -5.91
C LEU A 38 12.05 -13.57 -6.01
N GLY A 39 12.71 -13.38 -4.87
CA GLY A 39 14.11 -12.92 -4.84
C GLY A 39 14.32 -11.55 -5.49
N GLY A 40 13.28 -10.72 -5.56
CA GLY A 40 13.31 -9.40 -6.22
C GLY A 40 13.17 -9.43 -7.74
N ILE A 41 12.84 -10.59 -8.33
CA ILE A 41 12.69 -10.79 -9.78
C ILE A 41 11.26 -11.28 -10.05
N SER A 42 10.69 -10.87 -11.18
CA SER A 42 9.37 -11.33 -11.61
C SER A 42 9.38 -12.84 -11.90
N THR A 43 8.35 -13.55 -11.44
CA THR A 43 8.21 -15.00 -11.63
C THR A 43 7.43 -15.39 -12.89
N GLY A 44 6.85 -14.40 -13.58
CA GLY A 44 5.89 -14.60 -14.68
C GLY A 44 4.43 -14.77 -14.22
N GLN A 45 4.19 -14.91 -12.91
CA GLN A 45 2.84 -14.85 -12.33
C GLN A 45 2.37 -13.40 -12.21
N ALA A 46 1.09 -13.21 -11.89
CA ALA A 46 0.54 -11.88 -11.64
C ALA A 46 1.29 -11.19 -10.48
N ILE A 47 1.71 -9.94 -10.72
CA ILE A 47 2.28 -9.09 -9.66
C ILE A 47 1.13 -8.58 -8.80
N ILE A 48 1.15 -8.93 -7.51
CA ILE A 48 0.11 -8.55 -6.54
C ILE A 48 0.72 -7.56 -5.56
N CYS A 49 0.19 -6.34 -5.54
CA CYS A 49 0.64 -5.27 -4.66
C CYS A 49 -0.56 -4.67 -3.90
N SER A 50 -0.39 -4.46 -2.60
CA SER A 50 -1.36 -3.75 -1.75
C SER A 50 -0.70 -2.54 -1.09
N ALA A 51 -1.46 -1.47 -0.87
CA ALA A 51 -0.96 -0.26 -0.22
C ALA A 51 -1.95 0.26 0.83
N ALA A 52 -1.43 0.59 2.01
CA ALA A 52 -2.20 1.13 3.11
C ALA A 52 -2.11 2.66 3.15
N PHE A 53 -3.26 3.34 3.19
CA PHE A 53 -3.36 4.79 3.28
C PHE A 53 -3.91 5.22 4.62
N LYS A 54 -3.23 6.18 5.25
CA LYS A 54 -3.80 6.85 6.43
C LYS A 54 -5.03 7.69 6.02
N PRO A 55 -5.95 7.96 6.95
CA PRO A 55 -7.00 8.93 6.73
C PRO A 55 -6.48 10.34 6.38
N THR A 56 -7.33 11.12 5.72
CA THR A 56 -7.05 12.52 5.36
C THR A 56 -6.74 13.34 6.62
N SER A 57 -5.72 14.20 6.57
CA SER A 57 -5.35 15.04 7.71
C SER A 57 -6.33 16.20 7.94
N SER A 58 -6.90 16.73 6.87
CA SER A 58 -7.79 17.91 6.91
C SER A 58 -9.17 17.50 7.38
N LEU A 59 -9.58 18.04 8.53
CA LEU A 59 -10.88 17.83 9.14
C LEU A 59 -11.54 19.17 9.43
N ARG A 60 -12.88 19.18 9.43
CA ARG A 60 -13.66 20.34 9.88
C ARG A 60 -13.70 20.47 11.41
N LEU A 61 -13.22 19.45 12.11
CA LEU A 61 -13.04 19.49 13.55
C LEU A 61 -11.74 20.25 13.85
N PRO A 62 -11.75 21.18 14.81
CA PRO A 62 -10.54 21.86 15.23
C PRO A 62 -9.54 20.87 15.82
N GLY A 63 -8.26 21.09 15.55
CA GLY A 63 -7.13 20.33 16.09
C GLY A 63 -6.01 21.25 16.55
N ARG A 64 -5.17 20.79 17.47
CA ARG A 64 -4.02 21.56 17.94
C ARG A 64 -2.89 21.52 16.90
N GLY A 65 -2.25 22.65 16.67
CA GLY A 65 -1.07 22.76 15.82
C GLY A 65 -0.14 23.90 16.26
N LEU A 66 0.86 24.16 15.44
CA LEU A 66 1.78 25.28 15.59
C LEU A 66 1.77 26.12 14.30
N ASP A 67 1.85 27.44 14.44
CA ASP A 67 2.12 28.32 13.31
C ASP A 67 3.61 28.30 12.92
N ILE A 68 3.98 29.10 11.92
CA ILE A 68 5.36 29.20 11.43
C ILE A 68 6.33 29.83 12.45
N HIS A 69 5.82 30.49 13.50
CA HIS A 69 6.59 31.08 14.59
C HIS A 69 6.63 30.16 15.83
N GLY A 70 6.09 28.95 15.72
CA GLY A 70 6.04 27.97 16.81
C GLY A 70 5.00 28.30 17.89
N GLN A 71 4.07 29.22 17.63
CA GLN A 71 3.02 29.55 18.58
C GLN A 71 1.87 28.54 18.48
N PRO A 72 1.30 28.08 19.63
CA PRO A 72 0.13 27.21 19.62
C PRO A 72 -1.06 27.85 18.91
N VAL A 73 -1.66 27.11 17.97
CA VAL A 73 -2.86 27.54 17.25
C VAL A 73 -3.88 26.40 17.15
N GLU A 74 -5.14 26.76 16.98
CA GLU A 74 -6.19 25.82 16.62
C GLU A 74 -6.31 25.76 15.09
N VAL A 75 -5.95 24.62 14.51
CA VAL A 75 -6.03 24.37 13.07
C VAL A 75 -7.43 23.82 12.77
N ILE A 76 -8.17 24.57 11.97
CA ILE A 76 -9.47 24.15 11.45
C ILE A 76 -9.49 24.35 9.93
N THR A 77 -9.81 23.30 9.19
CA THR A 77 -9.94 23.39 7.73
C THR A 77 -11.41 23.56 7.33
N THR A 78 -11.72 24.67 6.66
CA THR A 78 -13.05 24.96 6.11
C THR A 78 -13.14 24.49 4.64
N GLY A 79 -14.35 24.34 4.09
CA GLY A 79 -14.55 23.87 2.71
C GLY A 79 -14.73 22.36 2.55
N ARG A 80 -14.73 21.86 1.30
CA ARG A 80 -14.84 20.43 0.97
C ARG A 80 -13.46 19.80 0.96
N HIS A 81 -13.33 18.67 1.65
CA HIS A 81 -12.09 17.89 1.74
C HIS A 81 -12.40 16.45 1.36
N ASP A 82 -11.37 15.76 0.90
CA ASP A 82 -11.46 14.36 0.53
C ASP A 82 -11.70 13.50 1.80
N PRO A 83 -12.82 12.79 1.92
CA PRO A 83 -13.07 11.94 3.09
C PRO A 83 -12.22 10.66 3.06
N CYS A 84 -11.71 10.23 1.89
CA CYS A 84 -10.91 9.03 1.74
C CYS A 84 -9.94 9.15 0.58
N VAL A 85 -8.70 9.56 0.89
CA VAL A 85 -7.61 9.65 -0.11
C VAL A 85 -7.31 8.33 -0.82
N GLY A 86 -7.66 7.19 -0.21
CA GLY A 86 -7.41 5.86 -0.79
C GLY A 86 -8.14 5.63 -2.12
N ILE A 87 -9.36 6.18 -2.28
CA ILE A 87 -10.15 6.01 -3.52
C ILE A 87 -9.43 6.65 -4.71
N ARG A 88 -8.89 7.85 -4.50
CA ARG A 88 -8.15 8.56 -5.55
C ARG A 88 -6.72 8.05 -5.72
N ALA A 89 -6.21 7.28 -4.76
CA ALA A 89 -4.87 6.71 -4.83
C ALA A 89 -4.78 5.51 -5.78
N THR A 90 -5.87 4.76 -6.00
CA THR A 90 -5.87 3.57 -6.89
C THR A 90 -5.27 3.85 -8.28
N PRO A 91 -5.78 4.82 -9.08
CA PRO A 91 -5.21 5.07 -10.41
C PRO A 91 -3.77 5.60 -10.35
N ILE A 92 -3.37 6.24 -9.25
CA ILE A 92 -1.98 6.69 -9.04
C ILE A 92 -1.09 5.46 -8.80
N CYS A 93 -1.50 4.54 -7.93
CA CYS A 93 -0.78 3.31 -7.66
C CYS A 93 -0.60 2.46 -8.93
N GLU A 94 -1.66 2.30 -9.72
CA GLU A 94 -1.59 1.60 -11.02
C GLU A 94 -0.58 2.26 -11.96
N ALA A 95 -0.62 3.58 -12.11
CA ALA A 95 0.33 4.32 -12.94
C ALA A 95 1.78 4.19 -12.42
N MET A 96 1.99 4.25 -11.11
CA MET A 96 3.32 4.08 -10.52
C MET A 96 3.86 2.66 -10.73
N VAL A 97 3.03 1.62 -10.64
CA VAL A 97 3.44 0.24 -10.96
C VAL A 97 3.81 0.13 -12.44
N ALA A 98 2.99 0.70 -13.34
CA ALA A 98 3.29 0.70 -14.77
C ALA A 98 4.64 1.37 -15.08
N LEU A 99 4.94 2.51 -14.47
CA LEU A 99 6.23 3.20 -14.64
C LEU A 99 7.42 2.40 -14.14
N VAL A 100 7.25 1.58 -13.10
CA VAL A 100 8.34 0.75 -12.55
C VAL A 100 8.60 -0.49 -13.39
N LEU A 101 7.57 -1.02 -14.06
CA LEU A 101 7.67 -2.24 -14.88
C LEU A 101 8.10 -1.98 -16.33
N MET A 102 7.95 -0.74 -16.83
CA MET A 102 8.37 -0.31 -18.17
C MET A 102 9.88 -0.13 -18.28
#